data_AF-A0A2N1MNC5-F1
#
_entry.id   AF-A0A2N1MNC5-F1
#
_cell.length_a   1.000
_cell.length_b   1.000
_cell.length_c   1.000
_cell.angle_alpha   90.00
_cell.angle_beta   90.00
_cell.angle_gamma   90.00
#
_symmetry.space_group_name_H-M   'P 1'
#
loop_
_entity.id
_entity.type
_entity.pdbx_description
1 polymer ?
#
loop_
_entity_poly.entity_id
_entity_poly.type
_entity_poly.pdbx_seq_one_letter_code
_entity_poly.pdbx_strand_id
1 'polypeptide(L)' 'MAECYKCEGFREIDCRTCGGDGYVSQTAMGWSDLWKKKVPSEFRVRCNGACKGRGTVTCTRCRGTGRINKD' A
#
# COMPACT_ATOMS: atom_id res chain seq x y z
N MET A 1 10.27 -25.63 -12.14
CA MET A 1 9.67 -24.48 -11.43
C MET A 1 10.15 -23.20 -12.11
N ALA A 2 9.23 -22.34 -12.54
CA ALA A 2 9.56 -21.04 -13.13
C ALA A 2 9.36 -19.93 -12.09
N GLU A 3 10.04 -18.80 -12.27
CA GLU A 3 9.77 -17.60 -11.48
C GLU A 3 8.35 -17.12 -11.74
N CYS A 4 7.70 -16.64 -10.69
CA CYS A 4 6.35 -16.14 -10.81
C CYS A 4 6.39 -14.79 -11.52
N TYR A 5 6.02 -14.77 -12.81
CA TYR A 5 6.02 -13.57 -13.66
C TYR A 5 5.25 -12.38 -13.05
N LYS A 6 4.21 -12.64 -12.25
CA LYS A 6 3.37 -11.58 -11.66
C LYS A 6 4.10 -10.77 -10.59
N CYS A 7 5.08 -11.38 -9.95
CA CYS A 7 5.89 -10.76 -8.92
C CYS A 7 7.37 -10.88 -9.23
N GLU A 8 7.76 -11.22 -10.46
CA GLU A 8 9.16 -11.34 -10.91
C GLU A 8 10.07 -12.09 -9.92
N GLY A 9 9.56 -13.18 -9.33
CA GLY A 9 10.31 -13.94 -8.31
C GLY A 9 10.19 -13.40 -6.87
N PHE A 10 9.74 -12.16 -6.66
CA PHE A 10 9.48 -11.57 -5.35
C PHE A 10 8.32 -12.28 -4.64
N ARG A 11 8.48 -12.49 -3.33
CA ARG A 11 7.46 -13.17 -2.49
C ARG A 11 6.32 -12.23 -2.12
N GLU A 12 6.63 -10.94 -2.07
CA GLU A 12 5.73 -9.85 -1.74
C GLU A 12 5.80 -8.80 -2.85
N ILE A 13 4.67 -8.15 -3.10
CA ILE A 13 4.54 -7.08 -4.08
C ILE A 13 4.00 -5.84 -3.39
N ASP A 14 4.29 -4.68 -3.96
CA ASP A 14 3.78 -3.43 -3.41
C ASP A 14 2.26 -3.39 -3.42
N CYS A 15 1.72 -2.91 -2.31
CA CYS A 15 0.31 -2.69 -2.15
C CYS A 15 -0.09 -1.49 -3.00
N ARG A 16 -0.72 -1.75 -4.15
CA ARG A 16 -1.18 -0.70 -5.08
C ARG A 16 -1.97 0.41 -4.41
N THR A 17 -2.73 0.10 -3.36
CA THR A 17 -3.55 1.08 -2.61
C THR A 17 -2.70 2.20 -1.99
N CYS A 18 -1.45 1.95 -1.61
CA CYS A 18 -0.55 2.96 -1.07
C CYS A 18 0.81 3.03 -1.77
N GLY A 19 0.94 2.41 -2.95
CA GLY A 19 2.18 2.43 -3.72
C GLY A 19 3.42 1.87 -3.01
N GLY A 20 3.26 1.04 -1.96
CA GLY A 20 4.39 0.52 -1.18
C GLY A 20 4.63 1.21 0.17
N ASP A 21 4.10 2.42 0.40
CA ASP A 21 4.41 3.22 1.60
C ASP A 21 3.76 2.71 2.89
N GLY A 22 2.67 1.94 2.79
CA GLY A 22 1.86 1.54 3.95
C GLY A 22 0.97 2.66 4.52
N TYR A 23 1.09 3.88 4.00
CA TYR A 23 0.27 5.03 4.39
C TYR A 23 -0.25 5.75 3.15
N VAL A 24 -1.38 6.44 3.28
CA VAL A 24 -1.89 7.37 2.26
C VAL A 24 -2.04 8.75 2.88
N SER A 25 -1.67 9.78 2.13
CA SER A 25 -1.90 11.16 2.55
C SER A 25 -3.35 11.52 2.34
N GLN A 26 -3.97 12.09 3.36
CA GLN A 26 -5.30 12.66 3.28
C GLN A 26 -5.24 14.13 3.67
N THR A 27 -6.07 14.93 3.00
CA THR A 27 -6.26 16.34 3.33
C THR A 27 -7.67 16.50 3.89
N ALA A 28 -7.79 17.03 5.10
CA ALA A 28 -9.08 17.41 5.67
C ALA A 28 -9.11 18.89 6.00
N MET A 29 -10.30 19.49 5.99
CA MET A 29 -10.47 20.85 6.48
C MET A 29 -10.65 20.85 7.99
N GLY A 30 -9.63 21.35 8.70
CA GLY A 30 -9.70 21.62 10.13
C GLY A 30 -9.98 23.10 10.39
N TRP A 31 -10.66 23.42 11.49
CA TRP A 31 -10.71 24.80 11.98
C TRP A 31 -9.34 25.15 12.57
N SER A 32 -8.76 26.27 12.17
CA SER A 32 -7.54 26.79 12.78
C SER A 32 -7.86 28.04 13.58
N ASP A 33 -7.62 27.99 14.89
CA ASP A 33 -7.78 29.15 15.78
C ASP A 33 -6.79 30.27 15.47
N LEU A 34 -5.60 29.91 14.95
CA LEU A 34 -4.57 30.86 14.51
C LEU A 34 -5.05 31.76 13.37
N TRP A 35 -5.76 31.16 12.40
CA TRP A 35 -6.22 31.87 11.21
C TRP A 35 -7.73 32.21 11.25
N LYS A 36 -8.43 31.81 12.32
CA LYS A 36 -9.90 31.89 12.50
C LYS A 36 -10.69 31.44 11.26
N LYS A 37 -10.20 30.42 10.56
CA LYS A 37 -10.81 29.88 9.34
C LYS A 37 -10.55 28.39 9.20
N LYS A 38 -11.36 27.72 8.37
CA LYS A 38 -11.06 26.36 7.93
C LYS A 38 -9.83 26.36 7.02
N VAL A 39 -8.82 25.59 7.38
CA VAL A 39 -7.60 25.41 6.60
C VAL A 39 -7.44 23.92 6.26
N PRO A 40 -6.92 23.61 5.06
CA PRO A 40 -6.56 22.23 4.74
C PRO A 40 -5.39 21.81 5.65
N SER A 41 -5.53 20.65 6.27
CA SER A 41 -4.48 19.98 7.03
C SER A 41 -4.23 18.63 6.40
N GLU A 42 -2.98 18.40 6.01
CA GLU A 42 -2.54 17.13 5.47
C GLU A 42 -2.06 16.23 6.61
N PHE A 43 -2.51 14.98 6.61
CA PHE A 43 -2.07 13.97 7.55
C PHE A 43 -1.98 12.61 6.86
N ARG A 44 -1.09 11.77 7.38
CA ARG A 44 -0.89 10.41 6.87
C ARG A 44 -1.78 9.46 7.64
N VAL A 45 -2.62 8.73 6.94
CA VAL A 45 -3.38 7.63 7.53
C VAL A 45 -2.81 6.29 7.11
N ARG A 46 -2.98 5.29 7.95
CA ARG A 46 -2.59 3.92 7.63
C ARG A 46 -3.39 3.44 6.41
N CYS A 47 -2.69 2.85 5.44
CA CYS A 47 -3.32 2.34 4.23
C CYS A 47 -4.31 1.23 4.57
N ASN A 48 -5.59 1.49 4.32
CA ASN A 48 -6.69 0.56 4.55
C ASN A 48 -6.93 -0.34 3.32
N GLY A 49 -5.85 -0.94 2.82
CA GLY A 49 -5.87 -1.89 1.71
C GLY A 49 -5.52 -3.31 2.16
N ALA A 50 -5.33 -4.21 1.20
CA ALA A 50 -4.92 -5.60 1.47
C ALA A 50 -3.62 -5.70 2.30
N CYS A 51 -2.76 -4.67 2.27
CA CYS A 51 -1.54 -4.57 3.06
C CYS A 51 -1.73 -4.16 4.52
N LYS A 52 -2.92 -3.69 4.94
CA LYS A 52 -3.22 -3.27 6.32
C LYS A 52 -2.12 -2.36 6.93
N GLY A 53 -1.57 -1.48 6.10
CA GLY A 53 -0.50 -0.57 6.47
C GLY A 53 0.93 -1.12 6.51
N ARG A 54 1.20 -2.33 5.99
CA ARG A 54 2.57 -2.85 5.81
C ARG A 54 3.27 -2.32 4.55
N GLY A 55 2.51 -1.79 3.60
CA GLY A 55 3.04 -1.32 2.32
C GLY A 55 3.16 -2.41 1.25
N THR A 56 3.34 -3.66 1.64
CA THR A 56 3.42 -4.81 0.72
C THR A 56 2.32 -5.84 1.00
N VAL A 57 2.05 -6.69 0.00
CA VAL A 57 1.15 -7.84 0.09
C VAL A 57 1.81 -9.08 -0.49
N THR A 58 1.53 -10.25 0.08
CA THR A 58 2.02 -11.52 -0.47
C THR A 58 1.48 -11.74 -1.87
N CYS A 59 2.35 -12.11 -2.81
CA CYS A 59 1.90 -12.43 -4.16
C CYS A 59 1.02 -13.68 -4.13
N THR A 60 -0.28 -13.50 -4.40
CA THR A 60 -1.27 -14.58 -4.37
C THR A 60 -1.05 -15.62 -5.45
N ARG A 61 -0.40 -15.25 -6.56
CA ARG A 61 -0.16 -16.15 -7.70
C ARG A 61 0.85 -17.24 -7.38
N CYS A 62 1.90 -16.90 -6.62
CA CYS A 62 2.87 -17.88 -6.11
C CYS A 62 2.63 -18.25 -4.65
N ARG A 63 1.58 -17.73 -4.02
CA ARG A 63 1.32 -17.89 -2.57
C ARG A 63 2.54 -17.55 -1.70
N GLY A 64 3.32 -16.54 -2.12
CA GLY A 64 4.53 -16.11 -1.41
C GLY A 64 5.75 -17.01 -1.58
N THR A 65 5.76 -17.97 -2.52
CA THR A 65 6.94 -18.79 -2.81
C THR A 65 7.90 -18.13 -3.80
N GLY A 66 7.43 -17.12 -4.55
CA GLY A 66 8.18 -16.52 -5.67
C GLY A 66 8.25 -17.40 -6.93
N ARG A 67 7.73 -18.63 -6.87
CA ARG A 67 7.84 -19.61 -7.97
C ARG A 67 6.49 -20.23 -8.28
N ILE A 68 6.23 -20.51 -9.56
CA ILE A 68 5.05 -21.23 -10.02
C ILE A 68 5.48 -22.45 -10.83
N ASN A 69 4.70 -23.53 -10.75
CA ASN A 69 4.81 -24.59 -11.75
C ASN A 69 4.18 -24.06 -13.04
N LYS A 70 4.95 -24.13 -14.14
CA LYS A 70 4.39 -24.01 -15.49
C LYS A 70 3.70 -25.36 -15.75
N ASP A 71 2.39 -25.40 -15.54
CA ASP A 71 1.52 -26.40 -16.15
C ASP A 71 1.31 -26.04 -17.63
#